data_AF-A0A961DL84-F1
#
_entry.id   AF-A0A961DL84-F1
#
_cell.length_a   1.000
_cell.length_b   1.000
_cell.length_c   1.000
_cell.angle_alpha   90.00
_cell.angle_beta   90.00
_cell.angle_gamma   90.00
#
_symmetry.space_group_name_H-M   'P 1'
#
loop_
_entity.id
_entity.type
_entity.pdbx_description
1 polymer ?
#
loop_
_entity_poly.entity_id
_entity_poly.type
_entity_poly.pdbx_seq_one_letter_code
_entity_poly.pdbx_strand_id
1 'polypeptide(L)'
;DGAVAQVDVTGLIATAFDHFDSRAGDPHLHTHVVISNKAKTVLDGKWRSLDGRPMHAAVVALSELHEAAFADHMTRTFGVSWEAREMGRDRNPAWAITGVPEELVAEFSTRARHIDAEKNRLIAEYVAQHGHQPSNATILKLRAQATLATRPEKQVRSLADLTAEWRDRASKTLDRDATTWAREMTDNDKPLLLRADDVPLDVIGEIGRSVVEVVGEKRSTWRRWNLMAEASRQTMGWRFATMQDREAIVAMVTDAAELVSLRLTPPELAASPVVFRRPDGTSVFRPKSSTVFTSESQLAAEDRLLERAANLAGPTVPLATAEKITARPDADGLMLGDDQADALARIAVSGRVLDVLVGPAGAGKTTAMNALRRAWEAEHGPGSVVGLAPSAVAAQVLADDLGIETENTAKWWQNHLLHGTTFEAGQLV
;
A
#
# COMPACT_ATOMS: atom_id res chain seq x y z
N ASP A 1 -14.75 -15.71 -33.50
CA ASP A 1 -14.66 -16.78 -32.47
C ASP A 1 -13.48 -16.60 -31.50
N GLY A 2 -13.47 -15.55 -30.67
CA GLY A 2 -12.31 -15.26 -29.82
C GLY A 2 -12.53 -14.39 -28.57
N ALA A 3 -13.78 -14.12 -28.17
CA ALA A 3 -14.05 -13.33 -26.96
C ALA A 3 -14.15 -14.24 -25.72
N VAL A 4 -13.58 -13.80 -24.60
CA VAL A 4 -13.65 -14.51 -23.30
C VAL A 4 -14.82 -13.96 -22.49
N ALA A 5 -15.82 -14.80 -22.24
CA ALA A 5 -16.95 -14.46 -21.36
C ALA A 5 -16.65 -14.87 -19.91
N GLN A 6 -16.82 -13.94 -18.97
CA GLN A 6 -16.84 -14.21 -17.54
C GLN A 6 -18.29 -14.39 -17.08
N VAL A 7 -18.64 -15.65 -16.81
CA VAL A 7 -20.00 -16.08 -16.47
C VAL A 7 -20.11 -16.47 -15.00
N ASP A 8 -21.30 -16.31 -14.43
CA ASP A 8 -21.55 -16.72 -13.05
C ASP A 8 -21.47 -18.25 -12.91
N VAL A 9 -21.14 -18.68 -11.69
CA VAL A 9 -21.10 -20.09 -11.29
C VAL A 9 -22.24 -20.37 -10.32
N THR A 10 -22.76 -21.59 -10.32
CA THR A 10 -23.87 -21.99 -9.42
C THR A 10 -23.45 -22.02 -7.95
N GLY A 11 -22.15 -22.06 -7.70
CA GLY A 11 -21.55 -22.10 -6.37
C GLY A 11 -20.09 -22.53 -6.43
N LEU A 12 -19.43 -22.51 -5.28
CA LEU A 12 -18.07 -23.00 -5.10
C LEU A 12 -18.09 -24.29 -4.27
N ILE A 13 -17.15 -25.19 -4.57
CA ILE A 13 -16.86 -26.34 -3.71
C ILE A 13 -15.58 -26.02 -2.97
N ALA A 14 -15.62 -26.08 -1.65
CA ALA A 14 -14.44 -25.84 -0.82
C ALA A 14 -14.41 -26.79 0.38
N THR A 15 -13.21 -27.09 0.85
CA THR A 15 -12.97 -27.82 2.10
C THR A 15 -12.17 -26.94 3.04
N ALA A 16 -12.64 -26.78 4.27
CA ALA A 16 -11.95 -26.03 5.31
C ALA A 16 -11.19 -26.98 6.24
N PHE A 17 -9.93 -26.66 6.53
CA PHE A 17 -9.09 -27.37 7.48
C PHE A 17 -8.60 -26.40 8.55
N ASP A 18 -9.06 -26.60 9.79
CA ASP A 18 -8.66 -25.76 10.91
C ASP A 18 -7.32 -26.22 11.49
N HIS A 19 -6.48 -25.24 11.80
CA HIS A 19 -5.19 -25.40 12.42
C HIS A 19 -5.06 -24.41 13.58
N PHE A 20 -4.40 -24.85 14.65
CA PHE A 20 -4.34 -24.09 15.91
C PHE A 20 -2.94 -23.57 16.22
N ASP A 21 -1.91 -24.13 15.60
CA ASP A 21 -0.50 -23.85 15.90
C ASP A 21 0.28 -23.39 14.67
N SER A 22 1.30 -22.59 14.93
CA SER A 22 2.30 -22.23 13.94
C SER A 22 3.34 -23.35 13.77
N ARG A 23 4.21 -23.22 12.77
CA ARG A 23 5.36 -24.13 12.61
C ARG A 23 6.31 -24.13 13.83
N ALA A 24 6.30 -23.08 14.65
CA ALA A 24 7.09 -22.98 15.87
C ALA A 24 6.35 -23.50 17.11
N GLY A 25 5.13 -24.03 16.96
CA GLY A 25 4.31 -24.49 18.08
C GLY A 25 3.57 -23.38 18.84
N ASP A 26 3.72 -22.11 18.44
CA ASP A 26 2.95 -20.99 19.02
C ASP A 26 1.47 -21.02 18.59
N PRO A 27 0.52 -20.48 19.40
CA PRO A 27 -0.88 -20.31 19.02
C PRO A 27 -1.01 -19.51 17.73
N HIS A 28 -1.65 -20.11 16.74
CA HIS A 28 -1.92 -19.47 15.45
C HIS A 28 -3.15 -20.13 14.85
N LEU A 29 -4.34 -19.65 15.26
CA LEU A 29 -5.61 -20.13 14.72
C LEU A 29 -5.75 -19.69 13.25
N HIS A 30 -5.82 -20.65 12.34
CA HIS A 30 -6.02 -20.36 10.92
C HIS A 30 -6.73 -21.52 10.22
N THR A 31 -7.50 -21.19 9.19
CA THR A 31 -8.24 -22.16 8.39
C THR A 31 -7.72 -22.17 6.96
N HIS A 32 -7.29 -23.34 6.48
CA HIS A 32 -7.02 -23.53 5.06
C HIS A 32 -8.33 -23.87 4.34
N VAL A 33 -8.91 -22.89 3.65
CA VAL A 33 -10.07 -23.11 2.77
C VAL A 33 -9.57 -23.44 1.37
N VAL A 34 -9.56 -24.74 1.04
CA VAL A 34 -9.13 -25.25 -0.27
C VAL A 34 -10.32 -25.22 -1.22
N ILE A 35 -10.30 -24.28 -2.16
CA ILE A 35 -11.36 -24.09 -3.15
C ILE A 35 -11.06 -24.94 -4.40
N SER A 36 -12.03 -25.74 -4.82
CA SER A 36 -11.96 -26.49 -6.07
C SER A 36 -11.79 -25.54 -7.26
N ASN A 37 -10.80 -25.81 -8.11
CA ASN A 37 -10.66 -25.09 -9.37
C ASN A 37 -11.76 -25.46 -10.39
N LYS A 38 -12.63 -26.43 -10.10
CA LYS A 38 -13.77 -26.79 -10.96
C LYS A 38 -15.05 -26.16 -10.41
N ALA A 39 -15.71 -25.36 -11.25
CA ALA A 39 -17.00 -24.76 -10.95
C ALA A 39 -17.99 -25.01 -12.09
N LYS A 40 -19.27 -25.18 -11.74
CA LYS A 40 -20.36 -25.34 -12.71
C LYS A 40 -20.93 -23.98 -13.08
N THR A 41 -20.90 -23.63 -14.36
CA THR A 41 -21.38 -22.32 -14.83
C THR A 41 -22.90 -22.28 -14.90
N VAL A 42 -23.49 -21.13 -14.56
CA VAL A 42 -24.94 -20.90 -14.68
C VAL A 42 -25.38 -20.86 -16.15
N LEU A 43 -24.54 -20.28 -17.03
CA LEU A 43 -24.89 -20.02 -18.44
C LEU A 43 -25.31 -21.27 -19.22
N ASP A 44 -24.57 -22.38 -19.10
CA ASP A 44 -24.83 -23.60 -19.86
C ASP A 44 -24.70 -24.90 -19.03
N GLY A 45 -24.58 -24.76 -17.70
CA GLY A 45 -24.49 -25.90 -16.78
C GLY A 45 -23.21 -26.73 -16.90
N LYS A 46 -22.20 -26.33 -17.68
CA LYS A 46 -20.96 -27.11 -17.83
C LYS A 46 -19.96 -26.81 -16.72
N TRP A 47 -19.10 -27.79 -16.44
CA TRP A 47 -17.97 -27.64 -15.52
C TRP A 47 -16.78 -27.02 -16.24
N ARG A 48 -16.20 -25.98 -15.65
CA ARG A 48 -15.02 -25.26 -16.16
C ARG A 48 -14.05 -24.91 -15.05
N SER A 49 -12.86 -24.47 -15.43
CA SER A 49 -11.89 -23.87 -14.51
C SER A 49 -12.42 -22.55 -13.95
N LEU A 50 -12.18 -22.31 -12.66
CA LEU A 50 -12.56 -21.07 -11.99
C LEU A 50 -11.70 -19.90 -12.50
N ASP A 51 -12.32 -18.75 -12.76
CA ASP A 51 -11.57 -17.52 -13.05
C ASP A 51 -11.04 -16.94 -11.73
N GLY A 52 -9.75 -17.18 -11.44
CA GLY A 52 -9.11 -16.71 -10.21
C GLY A 52 -8.75 -15.23 -10.20
N ARG A 53 -8.78 -14.53 -11.35
CA ARG A 53 -8.34 -13.13 -11.44
C ARG A 53 -9.19 -12.18 -10.56
N PRO A 54 -10.53 -12.27 -10.55
CA PRO A 54 -11.35 -11.46 -9.65
C PRO A 54 -11.07 -11.76 -8.17
N MET A 55 -10.78 -13.02 -7.83
CA MET A 55 -10.45 -13.40 -6.46
C MET A 55 -9.15 -12.74 -6.02
N HIS A 56 -8.09 -12.81 -6.84
CA HIS A 56 -6.82 -12.14 -6.57
C HIS A 56 -6.97 -10.62 -6.44
N ALA A 57 -7.81 -10.00 -7.29
CA ALA A 57 -8.08 -8.57 -7.23
C ALA A 57 -8.83 -8.15 -5.95
N ALA A 58 -9.62 -9.05 -5.37
CA ALA A 58 -10.42 -8.80 -4.17
C ALA A 58 -9.74 -9.22 -2.85
N VAL A 59 -8.58 -9.88 -2.88
CA VAL A 59 -7.92 -10.46 -1.68
C VAL A 59 -7.83 -9.47 -0.53
N VAL A 60 -7.40 -8.24 -0.78
CA VAL A 60 -7.25 -7.24 0.30
C VAL A 60 -8.62 -6.84 0.85
N ALA A 61 -9.61 -6.56 0.00
CA ALA A 61 -10.96 -6.22 0.45
C ALA A 61 -11.61 -7.34 1.28
N LEU A 62 -11.46 -8.59 0.84
CA LEU A 62 -11.97 -9.74 1.56
C LEU A 62 -11.22 -9.98 2.87
N SER A 63 -9.91 -9.72 2.91
CA SER A 63 -9.11 -9.79 4.13
C SER A 63 -9.58 -8.77 5.16
N GLU A 64 -9.77 -7.51 4.76
CA GLU A 64 -10.22 -6.45 5.69
C GLU A 64 -11.66 -6.71 6.18
N LEU A 65 -12.55 -7.17 5.29
CA LEU A 65 -13.91 -7.56 5.69
C LEU A 65 -13.90 -8.77 6.63
N HIS A 66 -13.03 -9.77 6.37
CA HIS A 66 -12.87 -10.93 7.23
C HIS A 66 -12.43 -10.53 8.64
N GLU A 67 -11.37 -9.72 8.77
CA GLU A 67 -10.90 -9.25 10.08
C GLU A 67 -11.99 -8.50 10.84
N ALA A 68 -12.75 -7.65 10.13
CA ALA A 68 -13.82 -6.88 10.73
C ALA A 68 -15.02 -7.73 11.16
N ALA A 69 -15.42 -8.72 10.34
CA ALA A 69 -16.47 -9.67 10.69
C ALA A 69 -16.04 -10.60 11.83
N PHE A 70 -14.76 -11.00 11.85
CA PHE A 70 -14.18 -11.78 12.94
C PHE A 70 -14.19 -10.98 14.25
N ALA A 71 -13.78 -9.71 14.21
CA ALA A 71 -13.83 -8.82 15.36
C ALA A 71 -15.25 -8.63 15.91
N ASP A 72 -16.24 -8.46 15.03
CA ASP A 72 -17.64 -8.42 15.46
C ASP A 72 -18.05 -9.73 16.15
N HIS A 73 -17.72 -10.88 15.55
CA HIS A 73 -18.08 -12.18 16.13
C HIS A 73 -17.44 -12.41 17.50
N MET A 74 -16.16 -12.07 17.64
CA MET A 74 -15.43 -12.14 18.90
C MET A 74 -16.02 -11.21 19.95
N THR A 75 -16.36 -9.96 19.61
CA THR A 75 -17.01 -9.03 20.53
C THR A 75 -18.40 -9.52 20.93
N ARG A 76 -19.22 -10.03 20.01
CA ARG A 76 -20.55 -10.60 20.34
C ARG A 76 -20.46 -11.81 21.26
N THR A 77 -19.47 -12.67 21.04
CA THR A 77 -19.36 -13.96 21.73
C THR A 77 -18.67 -13.82 23.08
N PHE A 78 -17.64 -12.97 23.17
CA PHE A 78 -16.73 -12.89 24.32
C PHE A 78 -16.66 -11.50 24.95
N GLY A 79 -17.39 -10.51 24.44
CA GLY A 79 -17.40 -9.15 24.97
C GLY A 79 -16.07 -8.39 24.81
N VAL A 80 -15.12 -8.92 24.04
CA VAL A 80 -13.78 -8.34 23.93
C VAL A 80 -13.80 -6.99 23.20
N SER A 81 -12.97 -6.07 23.71
CA SER A 81 -12.73 -4.75 23.11
C SER A 81 -11.45 -4.76 22.25
N TRP A 82 -11.36 -3.80 21.34
CA TRP A 82 -10.29 -3.74 20.36
C TRP A 82 -9.68 -2.36 20.28
N GLU A 83 -8.40 -2.32 19.96
CA GLU A 83 -7.63 -1.11 19.75
C GLU A 83 -6.83 -1.20 18.45
N ALA A 84 -6.58 -0.05 17.83
CA ALA A 84 -5.66 0.06 16.71
C ALA A 84 -4.24 0.26 17.25
N ARG A 85 -3.30 -0.55 16.77
CA ARG A 85 -1.86 -0.45 17.06
C ARG A 85 -1.12 -0.01 15.80
N GLU A 86 -0.25 0.99 15.96
CA GLU A 86 0.56 1.50 14.86
C GLU A 86 1.61 0.48 14.42
N MET A 87 1.72 0.28 13.11
CA MET A 87 2.64 -0.72 12.52
C MET A 87 3.82 -0.08 11.77
N GLY A 88 4.04 1.22 11.97
CA GLY A 88 5.02 2.03 11.27
C GLY A 88 4.47 2.74 10.02
N ARG A 89 5.28 3.64 9.45
CA ARG A 89 4.88 4.64 8.46
C ARG A 89 4.21 4.11 7.18
N ASP A 90 4.58 2.91 6.74
CA ASP A 90 4.12 2.33 5.46
C ASP A 90 3.14 1.17 5.63
N ARG A 91 2.53 1.03 6.81
CA ARG A 91 1.57 -0.04 7.10
C ARG A 91 0.29 0.54 7.66
N ASN A 92 -0.83 -0.09 7.29
CA ASN A 92 -2.08 0.19 7.96
C ASN A 92 -1.98 -0.26 9.43
N PRO A 93 -2.68 0.42 10.36
CA PRO A 93 -2.78 -0.03 11.74
C PRO A 93 -3.28 -1.48 11.82
N ALA A 94 -2.74 -2.25 12.76
CA ALA A 94 -3.25 -3.57 13.08
C ALA A 94 -4.26 -3.45 14.23
N TRP A 95 -5.34 -4.22 14.18
CA TRP A 95 -6.32 -4.25 15.27
C TRP A 95 -6.02 -5.42 16.20
N ALA A 96 -5.96 -5.15 17.50
CA ALA A 96 -5.68 -6.14 18.54
C ALA A 96 -6.72 -6.05 19.64
N ILE A 97 -6.89 -7.14 20.40
CA ILE A 97 -7.73 -7.14 21.60
C ILE A 97 -7.02 -6.30 22.67
N THR A 98 -7.71 -5.29 23.20
CA THR A 98 -7.13 -4.27 24.11
C THR A 98 -6.45 -4.88 25.34
N GLY A 99 -7.06 -5.88 25.98
CA GLY A 99 -6.48 -6.47 27.19
C GLY A 99 -5.40 -7.53 26.96
N VAL A 100 -4.94 -7.74 25.71
CA VAL A 100 -3.82 -8.63 25.39
C VAL A 100 -2.52 -7.83 25.32
N PRO A 101 -1.61 -7.96 26.31
CA PRO A 101 -0.37 -7.18 26.33
C PRO A 101 0.55 -7.48 25.15
N GLU A 102 1.32 -6.50 24.69
CA GLU A 102 2.29 -6.68 23.60
C GLU A 102 3.37 -7.71 23.94
N GLU A 103 3.79 -7.79 25.19
CA GLU A 103 4.72 -8.81 25.69
C GLU A 103 4.20 -10.24 25.50
N LEU A 104 2.89 -10.46 25.68
CA LEU A 104 2.26 -11.75 25.42
C LEU A 104 2.21 -12.07 23.92
N VAL A 105 1.94 -11.06 23.09
CA VAL A 105 2.02 -11.21 21.62
C VAL A 105 3.45 -11.55 21.19
N ALA A 106 4.45 -10.87 21.75
CA ALA A 106 5.85 -11.09 21.46
C ALA A 106 6.31 -12.50 21.86
N GLU A 107 5.88 -12.98 23.03
CA GLU A 107 6.13 -14.35 23.51
C GLU A 107 5.66 -15.40 22.50
N PHE A 108 4.46 -15.22 21.93
CA PHE A 108 3.88 -16.16 20.96
C PHE A 108 4.17 -15.84 19.49
N SER A 109 5.14 -14.97 19.22
CA SER A 109 5.53 -14.56 17.86
C SER A 109 6.91 -15.12 17.44
N THR A 110 7.28 -16.31 17.93
CA THR A 110 8.62 -16.90 17.72
C THR A 110 8.97 -17.01 16.25
N ARG A 111 8.01 -17.49 15.44
CA ARG A 111 8.22 -17.64 13.99
C ARG A 111 8.45 -16.30 13.29
N ALA A 112 7.69 -15.26 13.65
CA ALA A 112 7.86 -13.93 13.06
C ALA A 112 9.25 -13.37 13.40
N ARG A 113 9.68 -13.50 14.66
CA ARG A 113 11.02 -13.07 15.11
C ARG A 113 12.15 -13.74 14.34
N HIS A 114 12.08 -15.06 14.10
CA HIS A 114 13.09 -15.75 13.29
C HIS A 114 13.13 -15.26 11.85
N ILE A 115 11.95 -15.07 11.24
CA ILE A 115 11.84 -14.56 9.86
C ILE A 115 12.42 -13.14 9.76
N ASP A 116 12.11 -12.26 10.73
CA ASP A 116 12.57 -10.88 10.71
C ASP A 116 14.09 -10.78 10.94
N ALA A 117 14.65 -11.58 11.84
CA ALA A 117 16.10 -11.65 12.04
C ALA A 117 16.83 -12.10 10.77
N GLU A 118 16.37 -13.17 10.13
CA GLU A 118 16.98 -13.68 8.90
C GLU A 118 16.78 -12.73 7.72
N LYS A 119 15.59 -12.11 7.59
CA LYS A 119 15.34 -11.07 6.59
C LYS A 119 16.30 -9.89 6.76
N ASN A 120 16.52 -9.43 7.98
CA ASN A 120 17.44 -8.31 8.25
C ASN A 120 18.90 -8.69 7.93
N ARG A 121 19.31 -9.94 8.23
CA ARG A 121 20.62 -10.47 7.82
C ARG A 121 20.78 -10.46 6.29
N LEU A 122 19.78 -10.93 5.56
CA LEU A 122 19.78 -10.93 4.09
C LEU A 122 19.79 -9.52 3.49
N ILE A 123 19.11 -8.55 4.13
CA ILE A 123 19.17 -7.14 3.71
C ILE A 123 20.57 -6.57 3.94
N ALA A 124 21.19 -6.82 5.10
CA ALA A 124 22.54 -6.37 5.38
C ALA A 124 23.56 -6.95 4.40
N GLU A 125 23.42 -8.23 4.05
CA GLU A 125 24.24 -8.90 3.04
C GLU A 125 24.04 -8.28 1.64
N TYR A 126 22.79 -7.98 1.27
CA TYR A 126 22.50 -7.28 0.01
C TYR A 126 23.18 -5.91 -0.05
N VAL A 127 23.07 -5.11 1.02
CA VAL A 127 23.69 -3.78 1.11
C VAL A 127 25.21 -3.87 1.03
N ALA A 128 25.82 -4.83 1.72
CA ALA A 128 27.27 -5.03 1.67
C ALA A 128 27.78 -5.40 0.26
N GLN A 129 26.99 -6.15 -0.51
CA GLN A 129 27.35 -6.56 -1.87
C GLN A 129 27.06 -5.50 -2.94
N HIS A 130 26.00 -4.70 -2.78
CA HIS A 130 25.52 -3.79 -3.83
C HIS A 130 25.77 -2.31 -3.50
N GLY A 131 26.18 -1.98 -2.28
CA GLY A 131 26.43 -0.61 -1.82
C GLY A 131 25.18 0.26 -1.65
N HIS A 132 23.97 -0.30 -1.81
CA HIS A 132 22.72 0.44 -1.68
C HIS A 132 21.60 -0.41 -1.07
N GLN A 133 20.56 0.25 -0.55
CA GLN A 133 19.37 -0.43 0.00
C GLN A 133 18.58 -1.19 -1.09
N PRO A 134 18.04 -2.39 -0.80
CA PRO A 134 17.18 -3.11 -1.73
C PRO A 134 15.84 -2.41 -1.94
N SER A 135 15.28 -2.53 -3.15
CA SER A 135 13.91 -2.10 -3.43
C SER A 135 12.88 -2.87 -2.59
N ASN A 136 11.68 -2.32 -2.41
CA ASN A 136 10.58 -3.01 -1.72
C ASN A 136 10.25 -4.39 -2.33
N ALA A 137 10.31 -4.51 -3.66
CA ALA A 137 10.10 -5.77 -4.35
C ALA A 137 11.21 -6.80 -4.02
N THR A 138 12.45 -6.34 -3.91
CA THR A 138 13.58 -7.16 -3.48
C THR A 138 13.43 -7.57 -2.02
N ILE A 139 13.07 -6.65 -1.12
CA ILE A 139 12.81 -6.95 0.29
C ILE A 139 11.74 -8.03 0.45
N LEU A 140 10.67 -7.99 -0.36
CA LEU A 140 9.64 -9.03 -0.34
C LEU A 140 10.18 -10.41 -0.73
N LYS A 141 11.08 -10.47 -1.74
CA LYS A 141 11.75 -11.72 -2.13
C LYS A 141 12.68 -12.23 -1.02
N LEU A 142 13.48 -11.35 -0.40
CA LEU A 142 14.34 -11.70 0.73
C LEU A 142 13.53 -12.21 1.92
N ARG A 143 12.37 -11.60 2.20
CA ARG A 143 11.45 -12.09 3.24
C ARG A 143 10.88 -13.47 2.90
N ALA A 144 10.52 -13.73 1.64
CA ALA A 144 10.06 -15.04 1.21
C ALA A 144 11.17 -16.10 1.37
N GLN A 145 12.41 -15.77 1.03
CA GLN A 145 13.59 -16.61 1.27
C GLN A 145 13.78 -16.88 2.77
N ALA A 146 13.77 -15.85 3.61
CA ALA A 146 13.88 -15.97 5.07
C ALA A 146 12.78 -16.88 5.65
N THR A 147 11.55 -16.78 5.12
CA THR A 147 10.41 -17.61 5.53
C THR A 147 10.64 -19.10 5.29
N LEU A 148 11.30 -19.45 4.18
CA LEU A 148 11.65 -20.83 3.84
C LEU A 148 12.86 -21.31 4.63
N ALA A 149 13.91 -20.48 4.74
CA ALA A 149 15.15 -20.82 5.43
C ALA A 149 14.95 -21.07 6.94
N THR A 150 14.07 -20.29 7.58
CA THR A 150 13.77 -20.39 9.02
C THR A 150 12.62 -21.34 9.34
N ARG A 151 12.23 -22.20 8.39
CA ARG A 151 11.10 -23.13 8.56
C ARG A 151 11.55 -24.38 9.32
N PRO A 152 11.12 -24.57 10.59
CA PRO A 152 11.39 -25.82 11.29
C PRO A 152 10.55 -26.97 10.70
N GLU A 153 10.98 -28.19 10.97
CA GLU A 153 10.19 -29.39 10.69
C GLU A 153 8.87 -29.37 11.46
N LYS A 154 7.81 -29.96 10.87
CA LYS A 154 6.52 -30.03 11.55
C LYS A 154 6.58 -31.15 12.58
N GLN A 155 6.39 -30.80 13.85
CA GLN A 155 6.13 -31.78 14.90
C GLN A 155 4.62 -31.88 15.10
N VAL A 156 4.09 -33.10 15.10
CA VAL A 156 2.67 -33.33 15.37
C VAL A 156 2.49 -33.45 16.88
N ARG A 157 1.70 -32.54 17.46
CA ARG A 157 1.39 -32.52 18.88
C ARG A 157 -0.13 -32.46 19.06
N SER A 158 -0.62 -33.01 20.18
CA SER A 158 -2.04 -32.91 20.48
C SER A 158 -2.41 -31.47 20.88
N LEU A 159 -3.64 -31.06 20.61
CA LEU A 159 -4.13 -29.74 21.04
C LEU A 159 -4.12 -29.61 22.57
N ALA A 160 -4.29 -30.72 23.31
CA ALA A 160 -4.21 -30.73 24.77
C ALA A 160 -2.79 -30.38 25.26
N ASP A 161 -1.76 -30.99 24.66
CA ASP A 161 -0.35 -30.71 25.02
C ASP A 161 0.04 -29.27 24.67
N LEU A 162 -0.38 -28.80 23.49
CA LEU A 162 -0.14 -27.44 23.03
C LEU A 162 -0.79 -26.42 23.98
N THR A 163 -2.08 -26.58 24.28
CA THR A 163 -2.80 -25.65 25.17
C THR A 163 -2.31 -25.69 26.61
N ALA A 164 -1.81 -26.83 27.10
CA ALA A 164 -1.15 -26.91 28.41
C ALA A 164 0.13 -26.09 28.44
N GLU A 165 0.98 -26.22 27.41
CA GLU A 165 2.21 -25.43 27.30
C GLU A 165 1.92 -23.94 27.11
N TRP A 166 0.96 -23.58 26.26
CA TRP A 166 0.57 -22.18 26.06
C TRP A 166 0.05 -21.55 27.35
N ARG A 167 -0.71 -22.29 28.16
CA ARG A 167 -1.17 -21.80 29.47
C ARG A 167 -0.02 -21.56 30.43
N ASP A 168 0.98 -22.45 30.46
CA ASP A 168 2.17 -22.27 31.30
C ASP A 168 3.00 -21.05 30.86
N ARG A 169 3.29 -20.94 29.56
CA ARG A 169 4.01 -19.80 28.97
C ARG A 169 3.27 -18.48 29.21
N ALA A 170 1.98 -18.43 28.90
CA ALA A 170 1.16 -17.25 29.13
C ALA A 170 1.12 -16.86 30.61
N SER A 171 0.98 -17.84 31.52
CA SER A 171 0.94 -17.54 32.95
C SER A 171 2.26 -16.94 33.47
N LYS A 172 3.39 -17.40 32.92
CA LYS A 172 4.71 -16.85 33.23
C LYS A 172 4.88 -15.42 32.70
N THR A 173 4.47 -15.17 31.46
CA THR A 173 4.58 -13.83 30.85
C THR A 173 3.66 -12.82 31.52
N LEU A 174 2.45 -13.24 31.93
CA LEU A 174 1.46 -12.38 32.60
C LEU A 174 1.70 -12.20 34.10
N ASP A 175 2.65 -12.95 34.68
CA ASP A 175 2.84 -13.10 36.13
C ASP A 175 1.54 -13.43 36.89
N ARG A 176 0.67 -14.22 36.26
CA ARG A 176 -0.67 -14.57 36.76
C ARG A 176 -1.24 -15.77 36.02
N ASP A 177 -2.13 -16.56 36.64
CA ASP A 177 -2.84 -17.65 35.95
C ASP A 177 -3.59 -17.16 34.69
N ALA A 178 -3.19 -17.70 33.54
CA ALA A 178 -3.72 -17.30 32.23
C ALA A 178 -5.22 -17.63 32.06
N THR A 179 -5.73 -18.67 32.73
CA THR A 179 -7.16 -19.02 32.64
C THR A 179 -8.02 -17.99 33.36
N THR A 180 -7.55 -17.53 34.53
CA THR A 180 -8.20 -16.48 35.30
C THR A 180 -8.15 -15.15 34.55
N TRP A 181 -7.00 -14.79 34.00
CA TRP A 181 -6.88 -13.60 33.13
C TRP A 181 -7.86 -13.66 31.95
N ALA A 182 -7.94 -14.79 31.24
CA ALA A 182 -8.85 -14.93 30.11
C ALA A 182 -10.34 -14.85 30.51
N ARG A 183 -10.72 -15.36 31.69
CA ARG A 183 -12.09 -15.22 32.21
C ARG A 183 -12.43 -13.77 32.50
N GLU A 184 -11.57 -13.06 33.21
CA GLU A 184 -11.79 -11.64 33.51
C GLU A 184 -11.83 -10.78 32.25
N MET A 185 -10.97 -11.08 31.27
CA MET A 185 -10.99 -10.45 29.95
C MET A 185 -12.31 -10.63 29.17
N THR A 186 -13.10 -11.65 29.51
CA THR A 186 -14.37 -11.98 28.84
C THR A 186 -15.59 -11.73 29.74
N ASP A 187 -15.37 -11.34 30.99
CA ASP A 187 -16.39 -10.91 31.95
C ASP A 187 -16.69 -9.42 31.77
N ASN A 188 -17.18 -9.07 30.58
CA ASN A 188 -17.50 -7.70 30.21
C ASN A 188 -19.01 -7.50 30.12
N ASP A 189 -19.44 -6.25 30.25
CA ASP A 189 -20.80 -5.86 29.92
C ASP A 189 -21.13 -6.19 28.46
N LYS A 190 -22.42 -6.40 28.19
CA LYS A 190 -22.89 -6.69 26.83
C LYS A 190 -22.49 -5.54 25.91
N PRO A 191 -21.81 -5.82 24.79
CA PRO A 191 -21.40 -4.77 23.86
C PRO A 191 -22.62 -4.12 23.23
N LEU A 192 -22.53 -2.81 22.96
CA LEU A 192 -23.48 -2.13 22.08
C LEU A 192 -23.16 -2.53 20.64
N LEU A 193 -24.16 -3.10 19.96
CA LEU A 193 -24.03 -3.63 18.62
C LEU A 193 -24.95 -2.86 17.68
N LEU A 194 -24.40 -2.35 16.59
CA LEU A 194 -25.12 -1.64 15.55
C LEU A 194 -25.85 -2.61 14.61
N ARG A 195 -27.00 -2.19 14.11
CA ARG A 195 -27.65 -2.71 12.90
C ARG A 195 -27.39 -1.75 11.75
N ALA A 196 -27.60 -2.22 10.51
CA ALA A 196 -27.42 -1.35 9.34
C ALA A 196 -28.31 -0.08 9.42
N ASP A 197 -29.54 -0.21 9.90
CA ASP A 197 -30.50 0.90 10.03
C ASP A 197 -30.14 1.91 11.13
N ASP A 198 -29.19 1.56 12.02
CA ASP A 198 -28.70 2.47 13.06
C ASP A 198 -27.67 3.48 12.52
N VAL A 199 -27.16 3.29 11.28
CA VAL A 199 -26.15 4.16 10.67
C VAL A 199 -26.82 5.12 9.68
N PRO A 200 -26.83 6.44 9.96
CA PRO A 200 -27.42 7.43 9.08
C PRO A 200 -26.74 7.51 7.70
N LEU A 201 -27.52 7.82 6.65
CA LEU A 201 -27.02 7.87 5.26
C LEU A 201 -26.03 9.02 4.99
N ASP A 202 -26.13 10.11 5.73
CA ASP A 202 -25.15 11.22 5.69
C ASP A 202 -23.79 10.77 6.23
N VAL A 203 -23.76 9.98 7.30
CA VAL A 203 -22.54 9.34 7.82
C VAL A 203 -21.93 8.41 6.77
N ILE A 204 -22.75 7.61 6.09
CA ILE A 204 -22.28 6.76 4.98
C ILE A 204 -21.64 7.61 3.87
N GLY A 205 -22.25 8.74 3.52
CA GLY A 205 -21.72 9.68 2.52
C GLY A 205 -20.43 10.38 2.95
N GLU A 206 -20.30 10.73 4.23
CA GLU A 206 -19.07 11.28 4.83
C GLU A 206 -17.91 10.28 4.75
N ILE A 207 -18.15 9.04 5.18
CA ILE A 207 -17.13 7.99 5.11
C ILE A 207 -16.79 7.68 3.65
N GLY A 208 -17.78 7.65 2.74
CA GLY A 208 -17.54 7.46 1.31
C GLY A 208 -16.57 8.49 0.72
N ARG A 209 -16.70 9.77 1.11
CA ARG A 209 -15.75 10.84 0.71
C ARG A 209 -14.36 10.63 1.32
N SER A 210 -14.29 10.33 2.62
CA SER A 210 -13.02 10.05 3.29
C SER A 210 -12.29 8.84 2.69
N VAL A 211 -13.02 7.80 2.28
CA VAL A 211 -12.48 6.63 1.57
C VAL A 211 -11.79 7.06 0.26
N VAL A 212 -12.41 7.94 -0.53
CA VAL A 212 -11.81 8.44 -1.77
C VAL A 212 -10.57 9.28 -1.51
N GLU A 213 -10.58 10.12 -0.48
CA GLU A 213 -9.41 10.91 -0.08
C GLU A 213 -8.22 10.01 0.27
N VAL A 214 -8.40 9.04 1.19
CA VAL A 214 -7.33 8.14 1.64
C VAL A 214 -6.84 7.20 0.52
N VAL A 215 -7.74 6.70 -0.32
CA VAL A 215 -7.34 5.89 -1.48
C VAL A 215 -6.57 6.74 -2.50
N GLY A 216 -7.02 7.98 -2.72
CA GLY A 216 -6.41 8.94 -3.64
C GLY A 216 -5.02 9.40 -3.21
N GLU A 217 -4.73 9.48 -1.90
CA GLU A 217 -3.38 9.77 -1.40
C GLU A 217 -2.37 8.67 -1.79
N LYS A 218 -2.82 7.41 -1.80
CA LYS A 218 -1.97 6.24 -2.05
C LYS A 218 -1.92 5.86 -3.53
N ARG A 219 -2.88 6.31 -4.34
CA ARG A 219 -3.07 5.86 -5.73
C ARG A 219 -3.68 6.95 -6.60
N SER A 220 -3.12 7.16 -7.79
CA SER A 220 -3.73 8.04 -8.81
C SER A 220 -4.99 7.43 -9.45
N THR A 221 -5.10 6.09 -9.43
CA THR A 221 -6.29 5.36 -9.91
C THR A 221 -6.62 4.17 -9.02
N TRP A 222 -7.90 3.83 -8.94
CA TRP A 222 -8.41 2.74 -8.11
C TRP A 222 -9.58 2.00 -8.75
N ARG A 223 -9.94 0.87 -8.15
CA ARG A 223 -11.14 0.08 -8.48
C ARG A 223 -12.00 -0.10 -7.24
N ARG A 224 -13.22 -0.62 -7.42
CA ARG A 224 -14.17 -0.90 -6.33
C ARG A 224 -13.57 -1.69 -5.17
N TRP A 225 -12.69 -2.67 -5.43
CA TRP A 225 -12.03 -3.45 -4.37
C TRP A 225 -11.07 -2.62 -3.51
N ASN A 226 -10.47 -1.54 -4.04
CA ASN A 226 -9.68 -0.63 -3.22
C ASN A 226 -10.56 0.17 -2.26
N LEU A 227 -11.70 0.66 -2.77
CA LEU A 227 -12.70 1.38 -1.98
C LEU A 227 -13.29 0.48 -0.88
N MET A 228 -13.65 -0.76 -1.21
CA MET A 228 -14.19 -1.72 -0.24
C MET A 228 -13.18 -2.08 0.87
N ALA A 229 -11.91 -2.27 0.50
CA ALA A 229 -10.85 -2.52 1.49
C ALA A 229 -10.71 -1.34 2.46
N GLU A 230 -10.79 -0.11 1.95
CA GLU A 230 -10.69 1.09 2.78
C GLU A 230 -11.96 1.34 3.60
N ALA A 231 -13.15 1.14 3.02
CA ALA A 231 -14.41 1.18 3.74
C ALA A 231 -14.44 0.19 4.91
N SER A 232 -13.91 -1.02 4.72
CA SER A 232 -13.77 -2.01 5.79
C SER A 232 -12.81 -1.53 6.89
N ARG A 233 -11.69 -0.90 6.53
CA ARG A 233 -10.73 -0.33 7.49
C ARG A 233 -11.33 0.82 8.30
N GLN A 234 -12.01 1.77 7.66
CA GLN A 234 -12.59 2.92 8.35
C GLN A 234 -13.77 2.52 9.27
N THR A 235 -14.51 1.47 8.90
CA THR A 235 -15.61 0.93 9.72
C THR A 235 -15.16 -0.20 10.67
N MET A 236 -13.85 -0.46 10.76
CA MET A 236 -13.29 -1.52 11.62
C MET A 236 -13.53 -1.26 13.10
N GLY A 237 -13.61 0.00 13.53
CA GLY A 237 -13.90 0.36 14.92
C GLY A 237 -15.36 0.13 15.34
N TRP A 238 -16.27 -0.04 14.38
CA TRP A 238 -17.68 -0.26 14.66
C TRP A 238 -17.97 -1.73 14.95
N ARG A 239 -18.99 -2.04 15.74
CA ARG A 239 -19.36 -3.43 16.07
C ARG A 239 -20.78 -3.70 15.65
N PHE A 240 -20.98 -4.70 14.80
CA PHE A 240 -22.28 -5.02 14.23
C PHE A 240 -22.94 -6.26 14.86
N ALA A 241 -24.28 -6.21 14.92
CA ALA A 241 -25.12 -7.28 15.44
C ALA A 241 -25.06 -8.55 14.58
N THR A 242 -24.95 -8.38 13.26
CA THR A 242 -24.84 -9.50 12.30
C THR A 242 -23.76 -9.25 11.27
N MET A 243 -23.33 -10.31 10.59
CA MET A 243 -22.42 -10.20 9.44
C MET A 243 -23.09 -9.43 8.29
N GLN A 244 -24.40 -9.62 8.10
CA GLN A 244 -25.19 -8.95 7.08
C GLN A 244 -25.22 -7.44 7.30
N ASP A 245 -25.33 -6.98 8.55
CA ASP A 245 -25.26 -5.54 8.88
C ASP A 245 -23.90 -4.96 8.46
N ARG A 246 -22.79 -5.64 8.78
CA ARG A 246 -21.45 -5.20 8.37
C ARG A 246 -21.30 -5.18 6.85
N GLU A 247 -21.70 -6.25 6.17
CA GLU A 247 -21.61 -6.34 4.71
C GLU A 247 -22.43 -5.23 4.03
N ALA A 248 -23.63 -4.96 4.53
CA ALA A 248 -24.48 -3.89 4.04
C ALA A 248 -23.83 -2.52 4.20
N ILE A 249 -23.26 -2.22 5.38
CA ILE A 249 -22.61 -0.94 5.65
C ILE A 249 -21.35 -0.77 4.80
N VAL A 250 -20.48 -1.77 4.74
CA VAL A 250 -19.29 -1.72 3.88
C VAL A 250 -19.67 -1.54 2.42
N ALA A 251 -20.72 -2.21 1.94
CA ALA A 251 -21.23 -2.04 0.59
C ALA A 251 -21.77 -0.62 0.34
N MET A 252 -22.59 -0.08 1.24
CA MET A 252 -23.15 1.26 1.13
C MET A 252 -22.07 2.35 1.15
N VAL A 253 -21.06 2.23 2.02
CA VAL A 253 -19.89 3.14 2.02
C VAL A 253 -19.09 3.02 0.71
N THR A 254 -18.90 1.79 0.22
CA THR A 254 -18.21 1.55 -1.06
C THR A 254 -18.97 2.18 -2.22
N ASP A 255 -20.30 2.07 -2.24
CA ASP A 255 -21.16 2.68 -3.26
C ASP A 255 -21.12 4.21 -3.17
N ALA A 256 -21.17 4.78 -1.97
CA ALA A 256 -21.02 6.21 -1.76
C ALA A 256 -19.66 6.73 -2.24
N ALA A 257 -18.57 6.00 -1.96
CA ALA A 257 -17.23 6.31 -2.46
C ALA A 257 -17.14 6.20 -3.99
N GLU A 258 -17.80 5.20 -4.59
CA GLU A 258 -17.86 5.05 -6.05
C GLU A 258 -18.62 6.22 -6.70
N LEU A 259 -19.71 6.68 -6.09
CA LEU A 259 -20.53 7.80 -6.58
C LEU A 259 -19.77 9.13 -6.64
N VAL A 260 -18.87 9.39 -5.69
CA VAL A 260 -18.04 10.61 -5.69
C VAL A 260 -16.72 10.43 -6.44
N SER A 261 -16.45 9.24 -6.97
CA SER A 261 -15.27 8.97 -7.80
C SER A 261 -15.53 9.31 -9.27
N LEU A 262 -14.52 9.81 -9.98
CA LEU A 262 -14.56 10.00 -11.43
C LEU A 262 -14.23 8.71 -12.16
N ARG A 263 -15.11 8.28 -13.06
CA ARG A 263 -14.92 7.06 -13.85
C ARG A 263 -14.04 7.32 -15.08
N LEU A 264 -12.87 6.67 -15.14
CA LEU A 264 -11.95 6.72 -16.29
C LEU A 264 -12.28 5.65 -17.34
N THR A 265 -12.78 4.49 -16.92
CA THR A 265 -13.14 3.42 -17.87
C THR A 265 -14.42 3.81 -18.61
N PRO A 266 -14.43 3.91 -19.95
CA PRO A 266 -15.63 4.29 -20.69
C PRO A 266 -16.83 3.39 -20.39
N PRO A 267 -18.07 3.91 -20.49
CA PRO A 267 -19.26 3.07 -20.43
C PRO A 267 -19.26 2.02 -21.56
N GLU A 268 -20.17 1.06 -21.46
CA GLU A 268 -20.38 0.13 -22.56
C GLU A 268 -21.18 0.85 -23.65
N LEU A 269 -20.54 1.12 -24.79
CA LEU A 269 -21.14 1.89 -25.89
C LEU A 269 -22.04 1.03 -26.79
N ALA A 270 -21.83 -0.29 -26.78
CA ALA A 270 -22.61 -1.25 -27.55
C ALA A 270 -23.33 -2.21 -26.60
N ALA A 271 -24.61 -2.44 -26.83
CA ALA A 271 -25.38 -3.32 -25.97
C ALA A 271 -25.04 -4.78 -26.28
N SER A 272 -24.52 -5.51 -25.28
CA SER A 272 -24.36 -6.97 -25.40
C SER A 272 -25.73 -7.66 -25.59
N PRO A 273 -25.85 -8.76 -26.33
CA PRO A 273 -27.09 -9.55 -26.39
C PRO A 273 -27.55 -9.99 -25.00
N VAL A 274 -28.87 -10.15 -24.76
CA VAL A 274 -29.43 -10.48 -23.43
C VAL A 274 -28.80 -11.73 -22.82
N VAL A 275 -28.51 -12.75 -23.64
CA VAL A 275 -27.83 -13.99 -23.21
C VAL A 275 -26.41 -13.76 -22.65
N PHE A 276 -25.78 -12.64 -22.98
CA PHE A 276 -24.45 -12.23 -22.53
C PHE A 276 -24.49 -11.05 -21.55
N ARG A 277 -25.65 -10.76 -20.95
CA ARG A 277 -25.78 -9.80 -19.85
C ARG A 277 -25.91 -10.53 -18.53
N ARG A 278 -25.30 -9.96 -17.50
CA ARG A 278 -25.49 -10.34 -16.09
C ARG A 278 -26.85 -9.84 -15.59
N PRO A 279 -27.32 -10.29 -14.40
CA PRO A 279 -28.55 -9.79 -13.79
C PRO A 279 -28.57 -8.27 -13.55
N ASP A 280 -27.41 -7.67 -13.31
CA ASP A 280 -27.23 -6.21 -13.17
C ASP A 280 -27.18 -5.45 -14.50
N GLY A 281 -27.38 -6.15 -15.63
CA GLY A 281 -27.36 -5.59 -16.98
C GLY A 281 -25.97 -5.46 -17.60
N THR A 282 -24.89 -5.69 -16.85
CA THR A 282 -23.51 -5.57 -17.36
C THR A 282 -23.12 -6.73 -18.28
N SER A 283 -22.23 -6.48 -19.24
CA SER A 283 -21.75 -7.53 -20.15
C SER A 283 -20.82 -8.53 -19.50
N VAL A 284 -21.04 -9.82 -19.77
CA VAL A 284 -20.13 -10.91 -19.37
C VAL A 284 -18.72 -10.78 -19.98
N PHE A 285 -18.55 -9.96 -21.03
CA PHE A 285 -17.25 -9.73 -21.66
C PHE A 285 -16.42 -8.65 -20.96
N ARG A 286 -16.99 -7.95 -19.98
CA ARG A 286 -16.24 -7.07 -19.07
C ARG A 286 -16.04 -7.77 -17.73
N PRO A 287 -14.82 -7.83 -17.19
CA PRO A 287 -14.61 -8.40 -15.87
C PRO A 287 -15.38 -7.62 -14.79
N LYS A 288 -15.95 -8.32 -13.82
CA LYS A 288 -16.67 -7.69 -12.71
C LYS A 288 -15.75 -6.77 -11.91
N SER A 289 -16.27 -5.61 -11.50
CA SER A 289 -15.54 -4.59 -10.73
C SER A 289 -14.22 -4.13 -11.40
N SER A 290 -14.15 -4.17 -12.73
CA SER A 290 -12.95 -3.74 -13.48
C SER A 290 -12.89 -2.24 -13.75
N THR A 291 -13.96 -1.50 -13.46
CA THR A 291 -14.04 -0.05 -13.67
C THR A 291 -12.92 0.63 -12.90
N VAL A 292 -12.13 1.43 -13.63
CA VAL A 292 -11.06 2.27 -13.09
C VAL A 292 -11.61 3.66 -12.83
N PHE A 293 -11.31 4.17 -11.65
CA PHE A 293 -11.72 5.45 -11.14
C PHE A 293 -10.50 6.32 -10.75
N THR A 294 -10.73 7.63 -10.65
CA THR A 294 -9.83 8.65 -10.10
C THR A 294 -10.65 9.71 -9.37
N SER A 295 -10.04 10.81 -8.93
CA SER A 295 -10.72 11.96 -8.33
C SER A 295 -10.43 13.24 -9.11
N GLU A 296 -11.30 14.24 -8.95
CA GLU A 296 -11.05 15.60 -9.46
C GLU A 296 -9.75 16.17 -8.92
N SER A 297 -9.41 15.90 -7.65
CA SER A 297 -8.17 16.37 -7.04
C SER A 297 -6.91 15.80 -7.72
N GLN A 298 -6.96 14.55 -8.19
CA GLN A 298 -5.87 13.92 -8.93
C GLN A 298 -5.75 14.51 -10.34
N LEU A 299 -6.85 14.68 -11.07
CA LEU A 299 -6.83 15.31 -12.39
C LEU A 299 -6.35 16.76 -12.31
N ALA A 300 -6.84 17.53 -11.33
CA ALA A 300 -6.38 18.90 -11.10
C ALA A 300 -4.89 18.96 -10.73
N ALA A 301 -4.34 17.93 -10.06
CA ALA A 301 -2.91 17.84 -9.82
C ALA A 301 -2.12 17.56 -11.10
N GLU A 302 -2.62 16.68 -11.96
CA GLU A 302 -2.05 16.40 -13.27
C GLU A 302 -2.07 17.65 -14.18
N ASP A 303 -3.20 18.34 -14.26
CA ASP A 303 -3.34 19.58 -15.04
C ASP A 303 -2.32 20.64 -14.59
N ARG A 304 -2.14 20.84 -13.28
CA ARG A 304 -1.12 21.76 -12.74
C ARG A 304 0.30 21.37 -13.16
N LEU A 305 0.61 20.08 -13.23
CA LEU A 305 1.94 19.61 -13.67
C LEU A 305 2.11 19.83 -15.17
N LEU A 306 1.09 19.54 -15.98
CA LEU A 306 1.12 19.74 -17.43
C LEU A 306 1.24 21.23 -17.80
N GLU A 307 0.48 22.10 -17.13
CA GLU A 307 0.58 23.55 -17.30
C GLU A 307 1.99 24.06 -16.99
N ARG A 308 2.59 23.60 -15.89
CA ARG A 308 3.97 23.96 -15.51
C ARG A 308 5.01 23.43 -16.49
N ALA A 309 4.84 22.20 -16.97
CA ALA A 309 5.73 21.61 -17.96
C ALA A 309 5.62 22.29 -19.34
N ALA A 310 4.45 22.82 -19.69
CA ALA A 310 4.23 23.57 -20.94
C ALA A 310 4.70 25.03 -20.86
N ASN A 311 4.86 25.59 -19.66
CA ASN A 311 5.29 26.97 -19.47
C ASN A 311 6.79 27.13 -19.76
N LEU A 312 7.12 27.86 -20.83
CA LEU A 312 8.49 28.12 -21.31
C LEU A 312 9.12 29.42 -20.76
N ALA A 313 8.57 29.98 -19.68
CA ALA A 313 9.07 31.21 -19.05
C ALA A 313 10.10 30.96 -17.92
N GLY A 314 10.57 29.72 -17.77
CA GLY A 314 11.62 29.37 -16.82
C GLY A 314 12.98 29.97 -17.22
N PRO A 315 13.90 30.18 -16.25
CA PRO A 315 15.26 30.60 -16.55
C PRO A 315 15.99 29.54 -17.41
N THR A 316 17.00 29.97 -18.15
CA THR A 316 17.81 29.09 -19.01
C THR A 316 19.29 29.32 -18.75
N VAL A 317 20.12 28.36 -19.17
CA VAL A 317 21.57 28.51 -19.27
C VAL A 317 21.95 28.45 -20.74
N PRO A 318 22.81 29.35 -21.26
CA PRO A 318 23.26 29.31 -22.64
C PRO A 318 23.89 27.95 -23.00
N LEU A 319 23.58 27.43 -24.20
CA LEU A 319 24.08 26.13 -24.66
C LEU A 319 25.62 26.05 -24.58
N ALA A 320 26.31 27.12 -24.94
CA ALA A 320 27.78 27.19 -24.86
C ALA A 320 28.31 27.02 -23.41
N THR A 321 27.57 27.50 -22.40
CA THR A 321 27.91 27.30 -20.99
C THR A 321 27.69 25.85 -20.59
N ALA A 322 26.56 25.24 -21.00
CA ALA A 322 26.28 23.84 -20.75
C ALA A 322 27.33 22.91 -21.39
N GLU A 323 27.63 23.09 -22.69
CA GLU A 323 28.63 22.31 -23.42
C GLU A 323 30.04 22.44 -22.82
N LYS A 324 30.41 23.64 -22.37
CA LYS A 324 31.70 23.87 -21.70
C LYS A 324 31.82 23.09 -20.39
N ILE A 325 30.72 22.90 -19.67
CA ILE A 325 30.70 22.12 -18.42
C ILE A 325 30.69 20.62 -18.73
N THR A 326 29.90 20.16 -19.70
CA THR A 326 29.83 18.73 -20.04
C THR A 326 31.11 18.21 -20.70
N ALA A 327 31.87 19.06 -21.40
CA ALA A 327 33.15 18.71 -22.03
C ALA A 327 34.34 18.66 -21.06
N ARG A 328 34.13 18.88 -19.75
CA ARG A 328 35.18 18.88 -18.73
C ARG A 328 34.89 17.83 -17.67
N PRO A 329 35.94 17.17 -17.13
CA PRO A 329 35.73 16.28 -16.01
C PRO A 329 35.25 17.06 -14.78
N ASP A 330 34.57 16.36 -13.88
CA ASP A 330 34.28 16.87 -12.55
C ASP A 330 35.54 16.84 -11.64
N ALA A 331 35.34 17.20 -10.36
CA ALA A 331 36.43 17.26 -9.38
C ALA A 331 37.09 15.88 -9.13
N ASP A 332 36.36 14.79 -9.39
CA ASP A 332 36.81 13.41 -9.25
C ASP A 332 37.35 12.82 -10.56
N GLY A 333 37.40 13.62 -11.64
CA GLY A 333 37.93 13.21 -12.93
C GLY A 333 36.91 12.49 -13.84
N LEU A 334 35.63 12.43 -13.45
CA LEU A 334 34.59 11.74 -14.22
C LEU A 334 34.07 12.62 -15.36
N MET A 335 33.90 12.01 -16.53
CA MET A 335 33.27 12.62 -17.70
C MET A 335 31.83 12.13 -17.83
N LEU A 336 30.94 13.01 -18.25
CA LEU A 336 29.57 12.63 -18.60
C LEU A 336 29.56 11.78 -19.88
N GLY A 337 28.67 10.80 -19.93
CA GLY A 337 28.33 10.10 -21.17
C GLY A 337 27.60 11.02 -22.16
N ASP A 338 27.64 10.66 -23.45
CA ASP A 338 27.00 11.45 -24.51
C ASP A 338 25.49 11.64 -24.28
N ASP A 339 24.83 10.61 -23.72
CA ASP A 339 23.41 10.63 -23.37
C ASP A 339 23.10 11.58 -22.21
N GLN A 340 23.95 11.58 -21.17
CA GLN A 340 23.85 12.50 -20.04
C GLN A 340 24.11 13.95 -20.46
N ALA A 341 25.09 14.16 -21.34
CA ALA A 341 25.42 15.48 -21.87
C ALA A 341 24.28 16.05 -22.73
N ASP A 342 23.68 15.25 -23.61
CA ASP A 342 22.50 15.66 -24.40
C ASP A 342 21.30 15.96 -23.50
N ALA A 343 21.03 15.12 -22.50
CA ALA A 343 19.94 15.35 -21.55
C ALA A 343 20.13 16.66 -20.76
N LEU A 344 21.34 16.92 -20.27
CA LEU A 344 21.66 18.16 -19.56
C LEU A 344 21.51 19.37 -20.47
N ALA A 345 22.05 19.33 -21.69
CA ALA A 345 21.96 20.44 -22.63
C ALA A 345 20.50 20.79 -22.93
N ARG A 346 19.64 19.77 -23.12
CA ARG A 346 18.19 19.97 -23.35
C ARG A 346 17.49 20.60 -22.17
N ILE A 347 17.80 20.19 -20.94
CA ILE A 347 17.21 20.77 -19.72
C ILE A 347 17.70 22.22 -19.53
N ALA A 348 19.01 22.45 -19.70
CA ALA A 348 19.62 23.75 -19.51
C ALA A 348 19.01 24.84 -20.41
N VAL A 349 18.65 24.50 -21.66
CA VAL A 349 18.09 25.46 -22.63
C VAL A 349 16.57 25.40 -22.76
N SER A 350 15.89 24.53 -22.00
CA SER A 350 14.47 24.19 -22.25
C SER A 350 13.54 25.39 -22.10
N GLY A 351 13.84 26.28 -21.15
CA GLY A 351 12.95 27.33 -20.66
C GLY A 351 11.74 26.80 -19.91
N ARG A 352 11.57 25.48 -19.73
CA ARG A 352 10.42 24.93 -19.02
C ARG A 352 10.51 25.25 -17.53
N VAL A 353 9.38 25.58 -16.93
CA VAL A 353 9.29 25.74 -15.45
C VAL A 353 9.37 24.38 -14.74
N LEU A 354 9.13 23.27 -15.45
CA LEU A 354 9.25 21.91 -14.94
C LEU A 354 9.84 20.98 -16.02
N ASP A 355 10.99 20.41 -15.74
CA ASP A 355 11.64 19.37 -16.55
C ASP A 355 11.72 18.04 -15.78
N VAL A 356 11.75 16.94 -16.51
CA VAL A 356 11.87 15.59 -15.94
C VAL A 356 13.06 14.86 -16.56
N LEU A 357 14.05 14.56 -15.73
CA LEU A 357 15.19 13.72 -16.10
C LEU A 357 14.92 12.26 -15.70
N VAL A 358 14.76 11.38 -16.70
CA VAL A 358 14.54 9.94 -16.48
C VAL A 358 15.81 9.18 -16.83
N GLY A 359 16.32 8.39 -15.88
CA GLY A 359 17.46 7.50 -16.13
C GLY A 359 17.36 6.21 -15.31
N PRO A 360 17.77 5.05 -15.87
CA PRO A 360 17.75 3.78 -15.14
C PRO A 360 18.63 3.82 -13.88
N ALA A 361 18.46 2.83 -13.00
CA ALA A 361 19.31 2.69 -11.82
C ALA A 361 20.79 2.57 -12.26
N GLY A 362 21.68 3.30 -11.59
CA GLY A 362 23.11 3.31 -11.91
C GLY A 362 23.53 4.17 -13.12
N ALA A 363 22.59 4.82 -13.83
CA ALA A 363 22.91 5.62 -15.02
C ALA A 363 23.58 6.99 -14.74
N GLY A 364 24.19 7.21 -13.57
CA GLY A 364 24.88 8.46 -13.22
C GLY A 364 24.00 9.71 -13.18
N LYS A 365 22.72 9.58 -12.76
CA LYS A 365 21.79 10.72 -12.66
C LYS A 365 22.32 11.84 -11.78
N THR A 366 22.94 11.51 -10.66
CA THR A 366 23.47 12.51 -9.73
C THR A 366 24.72 13.19 -10.28
N THR A 367 25.55 12.47 -11.06
CA THR A 367 26.64 13.07 -11.85
C THR A 367 26.09 14.09 -12.86
N ALA A 368 25.02 13.75 -13.58
CA ALA A 368 24.35 14.67 -14.50
C ALA A 368 23.75 15.89 -13.77
N MET A 369 23.14 15.69 -12.60
CA MET A 369 22.61 16.79 -11.78
C MET A 369 23.72 17.72 -11.24
N ASN A 370 24.87 17.18 -10.85
CA ASN A 370 26.01 18.01 -10.39
C ASN A 370 26.55 18.88 -11.54
N ALA A 371 26.65 18.32 -12.75
CA ALA A 371 27.01 19.10 -13.92
C ALA A 371 25.96 20.18 -14.25
N LEU A 372 24.66 19.87 -14.11
CA LEU A 372 23.59 20.85 -14.31
C LEU A 372 23.69 21.98 -13.27
N ARG A 373 23.93 21.65 -11.99
CA ARG A 373 24.20 22.64 -10.94
C ARG A 373 25.34 23.58 -11.32
N ARG A 374 26.49 23.02 -11.73
CA ARG A 374 27.67 23.82 -12.12
C ARG A 374 27.38 24.76 -13.28
N ALA A 375 26.63 24.29 -14.27
CA ALA A 375 26.20 25.11 -15.40
C ALA A 375 25.25 26.23 -14.97
N TRP A 376 24.33 25.94 -14.04
CA TRP A 376 23.37 26.90 -13.52
C TRP A 376 24.04 27.97 -12.67
N GLU A 377 24.91 27.60 -11.73
CA GLU A 377 25.64 28.55 -10.87
C GLU A 377 26.65 29.40 -11.65
N ALA A 378 27.18 28.89 -12.78
CA ALA A 378 28.05 29.67 -13.65
C ALA A 378 27.30 30.83 -14.35
N GLU A 379 25.98 30.68 -14.57
CA GLU A 379 25.14 31.69 -15.21
C GLU A 379 24.43 32.58 -14.19
N HIS A 380 23.79 31.97 -13.18
CA HIS A 380 22.90 32.64 -12.22
C HIS A 380 23.56 32.94 -10.86
N GLY A 381 24.82 32.54 -10.68
CA GLY A 381 25.61 32.80 -9.49
C GLY A 381 25.55 31.70 -8.41
N PRO A 382 26.45 31.72 -7.42
CA PRO A 382 26.48 30.73 -6.34
C PRO A 382 25.20 30.73 -5.52
N GLY A 383 24.68 29.55 -5.16
CA GLY A 383 23.43 29.44 -4.37
C GLY A 383 22.14 29.60 -5.20
N SER A 384 22.25 29.64 -6.53
CA SER A 384 21.12 29.62 -7.45
C SER A 384 20.52 28.21 -7.66
N VAL A 385 20.97 27.21 -6.89
CA VAL A 385 20.47 25.84 -6.96
C VAL A 385 20.06 25.38 -5.56
N VAL A 386 18.85 24.84 -5.43
CA VAL A 386 18.29 24.38 -4.16
C VAL A 386 17.94 22.91 -4.28
N GLY A 387 18.64 22.03 -3.56
CA GLY A 387 18.32 20.60 -3.58
C GLY A 387 17.21 20.24 -2.60
N LEU A 388 16.16 19.57 -3.08
CA LEU A 388 15.11 18.99 -2.24
C LEU A 388 14.99 17.48 -2.45
N ALA A 389 14.79 16.73 -1.37
CA ALA A 389 14.60 15.28 -1.43
C ALA A 389 13.45 14.77 -0.53
N PRO A 390 12.81 13.62 -0.85
CA PRO A 390 11.66 13.13 -0.09
C PRO A 390 11.95 12.68 1.34
N SER A 391 13.22 12.44 1.70
CA SER A 391 13.63 12.00 3.04
C SER A 391 14.93 12.65 3.47
N ALA A 392 15.20 12.69 4.77
CA ALA A 392 16.45 13.25 5.30
C ALA A 392 17.70 12.50 4.81
N VAL A 393 17.62 11.17 4.67
CA VAL A 393 18.72 10.35 4.15
C VAL A 393 18.94 10.65 2.66
N ALA A 394 17.87 10.75 1.87
CA ALA A 394 17.97 11.10 0.46
C ALA A 394 18.49 12.54 0.26
N ALA A 395 18.11 13.47 1.14
CA ALA A 395 18.65 14.82 1.15
C ALA A 395 20.16 14.78 1.41
N GLN A 396 20.61 14.06 2.45
CA GLN A 396 22.05 13.95 2.72
C GLN A 396 22.83 13.38 1.54
N VAL A 397 22.35 12.31 0.91
CA VAL A 397 22.99 11.76 -0.30
C VAL A 397 23.02 12.78 -1.43
N LEU A 398 21.92 13.51 -1.65
CA LEU A 398 21.87 14.56 -2.66
C LEU A 398 22.83 15.73 -2.32
N ALA A 399 22.99 16.08 -1.05
CA ALA A 399 23.92 17.11 -0.60
C ALA A 399 25.36 16.69 -0.83
N ASP A 400 25.70 15.44 -0.53
CA ASP A 400 27.04 14.90 -0.75
C ASP A 400 27.36 14.83 -2.26
N ASP A 401 26.42 14.33 -3.07
CA ASP A 401 26.57 14.19 -4.52
C ASP A 401 26.64 15.54 -5.26
N LEU A 402 25.87 16.53 -4.81
CA LEU A 402 25.85 17.87 -5.41
C LEU A 402 26.85 18.81 -4.77
N GLY A 403 27.33 18.58 -3.55
CA GLY A 403 28.17 19.52 -2.81
C GLY A 403 27.48 20.85 -2.47
N ILE A 404 26.17 20.82 -2.21
CA ILE A 404 25.36 21.97 -1.74
C ILE A 404 24.50 21.55 -0.55
N GLU A 405 24.00 22.53 0.21
CA GLU A 405 22.98 22.23 1.20
C GLU A 405 21.69 21.77 0.51
N THR A 406 21.09 20.70 1.03
CA THR A 406 19.81 20.19 0.56
C THR A 406 18.92 19.92 1.75
N GLU A 407 17.61 19.97 1.53
CA GLU A 407 16.64 19.75 2.58
C GLU A 407 15.66 18.64 2.23
N ASN A 408 15.09 18.02 3.27
CA ASN A 408 13.93 17.18 3.05
C ASN A 408 12.72 18.07 2.71
N THR A 409 11.91 17.67 1.73
CA THR A 409 10.80 18.49 1.20
C THR A 409 9.78 18.85 2.29
N ALA A 410 9.54 17.96 3.26
CA ALA A 410 8.58 18.22 4.35
C ALA A 410 9.06 19.32 5.31
N LYS A 411 10.35 19.33 5.66
CA LYS A 411 10.99 20.36 6.48
C LYS A 411 10.97 21.70 5.76
N TRP A 412 11.37 21.71 4.48
CA TRP A 412 11.33 22.93 3.67
C TRP A 412 9.92 23.51 3.61
N TRP A 413 8.91 22.64 3.36
CA TRP A 413 7.51 23.05 3.34
C TRP A 413 7.03 23.62 4.68
N GLN A 414 7.42 22.98 5.80
CA GLN A 414 7.10 23.48 7.13
C GLN A 414 7.75 24.86 7.39
N ASN A 415 9.00 25.04 6.98
CA ASN A 415 9.69 26.33 7.08
C ASN A 415 9.01 27.41 6.23
N HIS A 416 8.58 27.07 5.01
CA HIS A 416 7.80 27.97 4.17
C HIS A 416 6.52 28.43 4.88
N LEU A 417 5.77 27.50 5.48
CA LEU A 417 4.52 27.82 6.17
C LEU A 417 4.71 28.62 7.47
N LEU A 418 5.75 28.31 8.26
CA LEU A 418 5.98 28.95 9.57
C LEU A 418 6.77 30.26 9.49
N HIS A 419 7.74 30.33 8.57
CA HIS A 419 8.72 31.40 8.51
C HIS A 419 8.65 32.21 7.21
N GLY A 420 7.84 31.79 6.25
CA GLY A 420 7.73 32.46 4.95
C GLY A 420 8.93 32.21 4.03
N THR A 421 9.82 31.26 4.36
CA THR A 421 10.96 30.87 3.52
C THR A 421 10.47 30.53 2.12
N THR A 422 10.99 31.14 1.07
CA THR A 422 10.54 30.91 -0.32
C THR A 422 11.71 30.88 -1.28
N PHE A 423 11.47 30.43 -2.51
CA PHE A 423 12.48 30.43 -3.57
C PHE A 423 12.69 31.83 -4.13
N GLU A 424 13.92 32.12 -4.53
CA GLU A 424 14.30 33.35 -5.20
C GLU A 424 14.18 33.20 -6.73
N ALA A 425 13.99 34.33 -7.42
CA ALA A 425 13.92 34.33 -8.88
C ALA A 425 15.25 33.87 -9.49
N GLY A 426 15.19 32.95 -10.47
CA GLY A 426 16.38 32.39 -11.11
C GLY A 426 16.91 31.10 -10.48
N GLN A 427 16.34 30.66 -9.34
CA GLN A 427 16.75 29.41 -8.72
C GLN A 427 16.28 28.16 -9.49
N LEU A 428 17.17 27.18 -9.61
CA LEU A 428 16.86 25.80 -10.02
C LEU A 428 16.58 24.97 -8.77
N VAL A 429 15.47 24.24 -8.76
CA VAL A 429 15.05 23.37 -7.64
C VAL A 429 15.07 21.90 -8.05
#